data_AF-A0A2M8QPC5-F1
#
_entry.id   AF-A0A2M8QPC5-F1
#
_cell.length_a   1.000
_cell.length_b   1.000
_cell.length_c   1.000
_cell.angle_alpha   90.00
_cell.angle_beta   90.00
_cell.angle_gamma   90.00
#
_symmetry.space_group_name_H-M   'P 1'
#
loop_
_entity.id
_entity.type
_entity.pdbx_description
1 polymer ?
#
loop_
_entity_poly.entity_id
_entity_poly.type
_entity_poly.pdbx_seq_one_letter_code
_entity_poly.pdbx_strand_id
1 'polypeptide(L)'
;MRRSAVRSSEMIRRSIFGQGASGVRQLASSFERMPVPGVETDLLQWLTPEGREAVASAGVRRHVGAGGFIFQHGDTGRAMYRVLEGTVRLSLMRTDGQQVIFALFGPGECIAASSLIDKHPLPQTAEALDDVQLQVVSAAAFSKLREDHREFENALLQLFARRIQTLSMQVGAARLASLPSQIALRLLELAKRDSTGRLTVKVTHAELAMFVSVSRQSIHRIFKSFVAEGLIALHYGSIEVLDLEGLKAEADFL
;
A
#
# COMPACT_ATOMS: atom_id res chain seq x y z
N MET A 1 -10.14 -23.51 -29.85
CA MET A 1 -8.97 -22.65 -29.52
C MET A 1 -9.09 -21.82 -28.23
N ARG A 2 -10.27 -21.39 -27.76
CA ARG A 2 -10.41 -20.55 -26.53
C ARG A 2 -10.14 -21.24 -25.17
N ARG A 3 -10.07 -22.58 -25.09
CA ARG A 3 -9.83 -23.33 -23.84
C ARG A 3 -8.35 -23.50 -23.47
N SER A 4 -7.43 -23.25 -24.40
CA SER A 4 -5.98 -23.47 -24.18
C SER A 4 -5.30 -22.29 -23.48
N ALA A 5 -5.76 -21.05 -23.69
CA ALA A 5 -5.17 -19.85 -23.11
C ALA A 5 -5.51 -19.66 -21.62
N VAL A 6 -6.68 -20.14 -21.18
CA VAL A 6 -7.13 -20.05 -19.78
C VAL A 6 -6.29 -20.98 -18.88
N ARG A 7 -5.94 -22.18 -19.36
CA ARG A 7 -5.10 -23.14 -18.62
C ARG A 7 -3.65 -22.69 -18.45
N SER A 8 -3.08 -21.98 -19.44
CA SER A 8 -1.72 -21.43 -19.34
C SER A 8 -1.64 -20.25 -18.35
N SER A 9 -2.71 -19.46 -18.21
CA SER A 9 -2.78 -18.38 -17.21
C SER A 9 -2.92 -18.92 -15.77
N GLU A 10 -3.64 -20.03 -15.57
CA GLU A 10 -3.75 -20.72 -14.28
C GLU A 10 -2.46 -21.43 -13.82
N MET A 11 -1.66 -21.96 -14.76
CA MET A 11 -0.39 -22.61 -14.43
C MET A 11 0.68 -21.60 -13.99
N ILE A 12 0.72 -20.40 -14.61
CA ILE A 12 1.61 -19.31 -14.21
C ILE A 12 1.17 -18.72 -12.85
N ARG A 13 -0.15 -18.65 -12.58
CA ARG A 13 -0.74 -18.26 -11.29
C ARG A 13 -0.37 -19.18 -10.11
N ARG A 14 -0.08 -20.46 -10.32
CA ARG A 14 0.33 -21.38 -9.24
C ARG A 14 1.82 -21.34 -8.93
N SER A 15 2.67 -21.04 -9.92
CA SER A 15 4.12 -21.08 -9.75
C SER A 15 4.70 -19.83 -9.08
N ILE A 16 4.03 -18.68 -9.20
CA ILE A 16 4.53 -17.38 -8.70
C ILE A 16 4.04 -17.08 -7.27
N PHE A 17 2.85 -17.55 -6.90
CA PHE A 17 2.20 -17.23 -5.63
C PHE A 17 2.46 -18.25 -4.50
N GLY A 18 3.14 -19.36 -4.78
CA GLY A 18 3.28 -20.50 -3.87
C GLY A 18 4.30 -20.36 -2.72
N GLN A 19 5.18 -19.35 -2.73
CA GLN A 19 6.26 -19.24 -1.72
C GLN A 19 6.40 -17.87 -1.03
N GLY A 20 5.47 -16.94 -1.25
CA GLY A 20 5.55 -15.57 -0.68
C GLY A 20 4.53 -15.24 0.41
N ALA A 21 3.52 -16.08 0.65
CA ALA A 21 2.38 -15.75 1.50
C ALA A 21 2.73 -15.49 2.98
N SER A 22 3.83 -16.07 3.48
CA SER A 22 4.34 -15.84 4.83
C SER A 22 4.97 -14.45 4.99
N GLY A 23 5.71 -13.97 3.98
CA GLY A 23 6.38 -12.67 4.01
C GLY A 23 5.38 -11.52 3.87
N VAL A 24 4.36 -11.69 3.05
CA VAL A 24 3.33 -10.68 2.78
C VAL A 24 2.40 -10.43 3.99
N ARG A 25 2.04 -11.47 4.76
CA ARG A 25 1.31 -11.30 6.04
C ARG A 25 2.17 -10.61 7.10
N GLN A 26 3.47 -10.88 7.09
CA GLN A 26 4.41 -10.28 8.03
C GLN A 26 4.69 -8.82 7.66
N LEU A 27 4.76 -8.51 6.36
CA LEU A 27 4.70 -7.17 5.84
C LEU A 27 3.44 -6.44 6.30
N ALA A 28 2.24 -7.01 6.13
CA ALA A 28 1.00 -6.39 6.61
C ALA A 28 1.07 -6.04 8.11
N SER A 29 1.59 -6.96 8.94
CA SER A 29 1.84 -6.70 10.38
C SER A 29 2.97 -5.70 10.66
N SER A 30 3.96 -5.55 9.77
CA SER A 30 5.00 -4.50 9.83
C SER A 30 4.51 -3.17 9.28
N PHE A 31 3.47 -3.18 8.44
CA PHE A 31 2.81 -2.02 7.84
C PHE A 31 1.61 -1.48 8.63
N GLU A 32 1.22 -2.13 9.74
CA GLU A 32 0.30 -1.59 10.77
C GLU A 32 0.70 -0.18 11.31
N ARG A 33 1.80 0.41 10.82
CA ARG A 33 2.26 1.78 11.13
C ARG A 33 2.72 2.57 9.90
N MET A 34 2.17 2.34 8.72
CA MET A 34 2.48 3.21 7.59
C MET A 34 1.25 3.73 6.84
N PRO A 35 0.52 4.71 7.43
CA PRO A 35 0.30 5.92 6.66
C PRO A 35 1.68 6.54 6.37
N VAL A 36 1.80 7.36 5.34
CA VAL A 36 2.84 8.41 5.36
C VAL A 36 2.79 9.05 6.76
N PRO A 37 3.90 9.16 7.53
CA PRO A 37 3.84 9.75 8.86
C PRO A 37 3.03 11.05 8.83
N GLY A 38 1.86 11.06 9.51
CA GLY A 38 1.06 12.26 9.74
C GLY A 38 -0.01 12.64 8.70
N VAL A 39 -0.38 11.79 7.74
CA VAL A 39 -1.55 12.09 6.88
C VAL A 39 -2.74 11.23 7.27
N GLU A 40 -3.53 11.76 8.20
CA GLU A 40 -4.89 11.33 8.50
C GLU A 40 -5.71 11.33 7.19
N THR A 41 -5.96 10.16 6.61
CA THR A 41 -6.68 9.96 5.32
C THR A 41 -8.07 9.37 5.50
N ASP A 42 -8.54 9.22 6.75
CA ASP A 42 -9.92 8.83 7.00
C ASP A 42 -10.84 9.96 6.60
N LEU A 43 -11.58 9.74 5.52
CA LEU A 43 -12.51 10.71 4.97
C LEU A 43 -13.52 11.19 6.02
N LEU A 44 -13.87 10.34 7.00
CA LEU A 44 -14.88 10.65 8.02
C LEU A 44 -14.48 11.81 8.96
N GLN A 45 -13.20 12.11 9.11
CA GLN A 45 -12.73 13.17 10.01
C GLN A 45 -13.15 14.57 9.53
N TRP A 46 -13.39 14.73 8.23
CA TRP A 46 -13.83 15.99 7.63
C TRP A 46 -15.36 16.11 7.54
N LEU A 47 -16.10 15.11 8.03
CA LEU A 47 -17.55 15.10 7.99
C LEU A 47 -18.16 15.56 9.32
N THR A 48 -19.38 16.09 9.23
CA THR A 48 -20.26 16.29 10.38
C THR A 48 -20.68 14.94 10.97
N PRO A 49 -21.21 14.87 12.21
CA PRO A 49 -21.78 13.63 12.75
C PRO A 49 -22.84 13.01 11.82
N GLU A 50 -23.69 13.84 11.23
CA GLU A 50 -24.71 13.42 10.26
C GLU A 50 -24.09 12.85 8.99
N GLY A 51 -23.09 13.53 8.41
CA GLY A 51 -22.37 13.04 7.24
C GLY A 51 -21.63 11.73 7.51
N ARG A 52 -21.08 11.54 8.72
CA ARG A 52 -20.47 10.25 9.11
C ARG A 52 -21.49 9.12 9.13
N GLU A 53 -22.67 9.35 9.70
CA GLU A 53 -23.76 8.37 9.74
C GLU A 53 -24.26 8.04 8.33
N ALA A 54 -24.38 9.06 7.48
CA ALA A 54 -24.77 8.90 6.08
C ALA A 54 -23.76 8.01 5.33
N VAL A 55 -22.46 8.28 5.46
CA VAL A 55 -21.41 7.44 4.85
C VAL A 55 -21.44 6.03 5.44
N ALA A 56 -21.59 5.87 6.76
CA ALA A 56 -21.68 4.56 7.41
C ALA A 56 -22.86 3.73 6.86
N SER A 57 -23.99 4.38 6.58
CA SER A 57 -25.22 3.75 6.08
C SER A 57 -25.25 3.51 4.56
N ALA A 58 -24.43 4.24 3.78
CA ALA A 58 -24.45 4.20 2.33
C ALA A 58 -23.79 2.95 1.70
N GLY A 59 -23.09 2.14 2.50
CA GLY A 59 -22.28 1.03 2.01
C GLY A 59 -22.64 -0.33 2.60
N VAL A 60 -22.30 -1.40 1.88
CA VAL A 60 -22.43 -2.78 2.34
C VAL A 60 -21.08 -3.33 2.77
N ARG A 61 -21.06 -4.19 3.79
CA ARG A 61 -19.82 -4.86 4.20
C ARG A 61 -19.45 -5.96 3.20
N ARG A 62 -18.17 -6.04 2.85
CA ARG A 62 -17.58 -7.11 2.03
C ARG A 62 -16.31 -7.62 2.70
N HIS A 63 -16.26 -8.92 2.92
CA HIS A 63 -15.04 -9.61 3.33
C HIS A 63 -14.22 -10.04 2.10
N VAL A 64 -12.90 -9.91 2.19
CA VAL A 64 -11.94 -10.44 1.22
C VAL A 64 -10.83 -11.12 2.00
N GLY A 65 -10.70 -12.44 1.83
CA GLY A 65 -9.63 -13.20 2.50
C GLY A 65 -8.25 -12.86 1.94
N ALA A 66 -7.21 -13.14 2.72
CA ALA A 66 -5.82 -12.90 2.33
C ALA A 66 -5.47 -13.46 0.93
N GLY A 67 -4.84 -12.62 0.09
CA GLY A 67 -4.52 -12.89 -1.32
C GLY A 67 -5.68 -12.68 -2.29
N GLY A 68 -6.87 -12.31 -1.79
CA GLY A 68 -8.04 -12.03 -2.59
C GLY A 68 -7.98 -10.66 -3.29
N PHE A 69 -8.47 -10.60 -4.53
CA PHE A 69 -8.56 -9.33 -5.27
C PHE A 69 -9.83 -8.55 -4.91
N ILE A 70 -9.67 -7.26 -4.62
CA ILE A 70 -10.78 -6.33 -4.48
C ILE A 70 -11.26 -5.90 -5.87
N PHE A 71 -10.30 -5.50 -6.73
CA PHE A 71 -10.46 -5.17 -8.14
C PHE A 71 -9.12 -5.30 -8.89
N GLN A 72 -9.15 -5.35 -10.21
CA GLN A 72 -7.97 -5.47 -11.07
C GLN A 72 -7.80 -4.26 -12.00
N HIS A 73 -6.58 -4.07 -12.48
CA HIS A 73 -6.27 -3.08 -13.50
C HIS A 73 -7.19 -3.26 -14.73
N GLY A 74 -7.78 -2.16 -15.19
CA GLY A 74 -8.70 -2.11 -16.33
C GLY A 74 -10.16 -2.41 -15.97
N ASP A 75 -10.47 -2.85 -14.75
CA ASP A 75 -11.84 -3.02 -14.31
C ASP A 75 -12.60 -1.68 -14.35
N THR A 76 -13.88 -1.73 -14.69
CA THR A 76 -14.76 -0.56 -14.57
C THR A 76 -14.92 -0.18 -13.11
N GLY A 77 -14.66 1.09 -12.77
CA GLY A 77 -14.93 1.65 -11.45
C GLY A 77 -16.43 1.66 -11.13
N ARG A 78 -16.88 0.77 -10.24
CA ARG A 78 -18.30 0.65 -9.86
C ARG A 78 -18.60 1.00 -8.40
N ALA A 79 -17.57 1.13 -7.59
CA ALA A 79 -17.70 1.43 -6.17
C ALA A 79 -16.42 2.09 -5.63
N MET A 80 -16.59 2.83 -4.54
CA MET A 80 -15.53 3.20 -3.63
C MET A 80 -15.47 2.14 -2.53
N TYR A 81 -14.27 1.81 -2.06
CA TYR A 81 -14.06 0.86 -0.97
C TYR A 81 -13.37 1.56 0.17
N ARG A 82 -13.98 1.59 1.36
CA ARG A 82 -13.33 2.04 2.59
C ARG A 82 -12.88 0.82 3.39
N VAL A 83 -11.62 0.78 3.78
CA VAL A 83 -11.09 -0.31 4.60
C VAL A 83 -11.60 -0.15 6.03
N LEU A 84 -12.23 -1.18 6.57
CA LEU A 84 -12.69 -1.23 7.96
C LEU A 84 -11.66 -1.95 8.84
N GLU A 85 -11.12 -3.06 8.33
CA GLU A 85 -10.12 -3.90 9.00
C GLU A 85 -9.19 -4.51 7.94
N GLY A 86 -7.96 -4.80 8.34
CA GLY A 86 -6.93 -5.40 7.48
C GLY A 86 -6.17 -4.40 6.60
N THR A 87 -5.41 -4.95 5.66
CA THR A 87 -4.45 -4.23 4.82
C THR A 87 -4.69 -4.55 3.34
N VAL A 88 -4.92 -3.50 2.54
CA VAL A 88 -5.05 -3.60 1.08
C VAL A 88 -3.79 -3.06 0.40
N ARG A 89 -3.31 -3.76 -0.61
CA ARG A 89 -2.17 -3.36 -1.43
C ARG A 89 -2.61 -2.90 -2.81
N LEU A 90 -2.07 -1.77 -3.26
CA LEU A 90 -2.18 -1.32 -4.65
C LEU A 90 -0.89 -1.57 -5.41
N SER A 91 -1.05 -2.11 -6.62
CA SER A 91 0.08 -2.45 -7.49
C SER A 91 -0.20 -2.20 -8.97
N LEU A 92 0.87 -1.95 -9.71
CA LEU A 92 0.90 -1.99 -11.17
C LEU A 92 1.65 -3.24 -11.61
N MET A 93 1.19 -3.85 -12.70
CA MET A 93 1.86 -4.99 -13.31
C MET A 93 2.10 -4.70 -14.78
N ARG A 94 3.35 -4.87 -15.22
CA ARG A 94 3.73 -4.79 -16.63
C ARG A 94 3.38 -6.09 -17.34
N THR A 95 3.31 -6.02 -18.67
CA THR A 95 3.01 -7.18 -19.54
C THR A 95 4.05 -8.29 -19.46
N ASP A 96 5.29 -7.98 -19.06
CA ASP A 96 6.37 -8.93 -18.82
C ASP A 96 6.30 -9.61 -17.43
N GLY A 97 5.27 -9.28 -16.63
CA GLY A 97 5.05 -9.83 -15.29
C GLY A 97 5.79 -9.09 -14.18
N GLN A 98 6.53 -8.02 -14.48
CA GLN A 98 7.13 -7.19 -13.44
C GLN A 98 6.04 -6.42 -12.68
N GLN A 99 6.00 -6.56 -11.36
CA GLN A 99 5.05 -5.90 -10.48
C GLN A 99 5.74 -4.83 -9.64
N VAL A 100 5.09 -3.68 -9.50
CA VAL A 100 5.49 -2.60 -8.59
C VAL A 100 4.36 -2.37 -7.60
N ILE A 101 4.71 -2.41 -6.31
CA ILE A 101 3.82 -2.05 -5.21
C ILE A 101 4.13 -0.62 -4.86
N PHE A 102 3.12 0.25 -4.85
CA PHE A 102 3.35 1.68 -4.63
C PHE A 102 2.50 2.27 -3.50
N ALA A 103 1.50 1.56 -3.00
CA ALA A 103 0.71 2.03 -1.87
C ALA A 103 0.06 0.86 -1.11
N LEU A 104 -0.17 1.10 0.18
CA LEU A 104 -0.93 0.25 1.07
C LEU A 104 -2.03 1.09 1.73
N PHE A 105 -3.14 0.44 2.07
CA PHE A 105 -4.33 1.07 2.61
C PHE A 105 -4.81 0.28 3.83
N GLY A 106 -4.90 0.94 4.97
CA GLY A 106 -5.38 0.40 6.24
C GLY A 106 -6.76 0.96 6.65
N PRO A 107 -7.23 0.63 7.86
CA PRO A 107 -8.52 1.07 8.38
C PRO A 107 -8.73 2.59 8.26
N GLY A 108 -9.92 2.97 7.78
CA GLY A 108 -10.29 4.36 7.53
C GLY A 108 -10.06 4.83 6.09
N GLU A 109 -9.15 4.19 5.36
CA GLU A 109 -8.74 4.71 4.06
C GLU A 109 -9.63 4.23 2.90
N CYS A 110 -9.85 5.13 1.93
CA CYS A 110 -10.75 4.91 0.80
C CYS A 110 -10.01 4.67 -0.53
N ILE A 111 -10.27 3.59 -1.25
CA ILE A 111 -9.73 3.33 -2.60
C ILE A 111 -10.82 3.41 -3.67
N ALA A 112 -10.38 3.54 -4.93
CA ALA A 112 -11.21 3.57 -6.15
C ALA A 112 -12.16 4.78 -6.33
N ALA A 113 -12.22 5.73 -5.38
CA ALA A 113 -13.08 6.91 -5.49
C ALA A 113 -12.87 7.73 -6.77
N SER A 114 -11.63 7.83 -7.27
CA SER A 114 -11.30 8.60 -8.48
C SER A 114 -12.07 8.10 -9.72
N SER A 115 -12.18 6.77 -9.88
CA SER A 115 -12.88 6.15 -11.01
C SER A 115 -14.38 6.46 -11.06
N LEU A 116 -14.99 6.81 -9.92
CA LEU A 116 -16.38 7.24 -9.85
C LEU A 116 -16.56 8.69 -10.29
N ILE A 117 -15.51 9.49 -10.21
CA ILE A 117 -15.52 10.93 -10.51
C ILE A 117 -15.16 11.16 -11.97
N ASP A 118 -14.01 10.63 -12.41
CA ASP A 118 -13.48 10.84 -13.76
C ASP A 118 -14.02 9.83 -14.79
N LYS A 119 -14.71 8.78 -14.33
CA LYS A 119 -15.29 7.69 -15.13
C LYS A 119 -14.26 6.89 -15.94
N HIS A 120 -12.99 6.92 -15.55
CA HIS A 120 -11.96 6.09 -16.16
C HIS A 120 -11.91 4.68 -15.53
N PRO A 121 -11.44 3.66 -16.28
CA PRO A 121 -11.13 2.36 -15.71
C PRO A 121 -10.13 2.44 -14.56
N LEU A 122 -10.16 1.45 -13.68
CA LEU A 122 -9.26 1.38 -12.53
C LEU A 122 -7.82 1.21 -13.04
N PRO A 123 -6.91 2.15 -12.71
CA PRO A 123 -5.56 2.16 -13.29
C PRO A 123 -4.63 1.13 -12.65
N GLN A 124 -5.09 0.40 -11.63
CA GLN A 124 -4.26 -0.37 -10.71
C GLN A 124 -5.02 -1.60 -10.21
N THR A 125 -4.30 -2.55 -9.64
CA THR A 125 -4.87 -3.74 -9.00
C THR A 125 -4.84 -3.58 -7.48
N ALA A 126 -5.95 -3.93 -6.82
CA ALA A 126 -6.08 -3.96 -5.37
C ALA A 126 -6.23 -5.40 -4.85
N GLU A 127 -5.39 -5.77 -3.88
CA GLU A 127 -5.32 -7.11 -3.29
C GLU A 127 -5.26 -7.04 -1.76
N ALA A 128 -5.97 -7.93 -1.09
CA ALA A 128 -5.94 -8.07 0.37
C ALA A 128 -4.64 -8.79 0.79
N LEU A 129 -3.84 -8.21 1.68
CA LEU A 129 -2.62 -8.86 2.19
C LEU A 129 -2.91 -9.79 3.37
N ASP A 130 -3.92 -9.45 4.15
CA ASP A 130 -4.49 -10.21 5.26
C ASP A 130 -6.01 -10.32 5.06
N ASP A 131 -6.74 -10.75 6.09
CA ASP A 131 -8.20 -10.78 6.02
C ASP A 131 -8.76 -9.36 6.13
N VAL A 132 -9.37 -8.88 5.05
CA VAL A 132 -9.83 -7.50 4.91
C VAL A 132 -11.35 -7.42 5.03
N GLN A 133 -11.82 -6.46 5.83
CA GLN A 133 -13.22 -6.01 5.83
C GLN A 133 -13.32 -4.67 5.13
N LEU A 134 -14.21 -4.57 4.15
CA LEU A 134 -14.46 -3.35 3.40
C LEU A 134 -15.89 -2.87 3.61
N GLN A 135 -16.07 -1.56 3.62
CA GLN A 135 -17.34 -0.94 3.29
C GLN A 135 -17.34 -0.60 1.79
N VAL A 136 -18.29 -1.15 1.05
CA VAL A 136 -18.45 -0.95 -0.39
C VAL A 136 -19.55 0.07 -0.63
N VAL A 137 -19.17 1.26 -1.10
CA VAL A 137 -20.10 2.33 -1.47
C VAL A 137 -20.27 2.30 -2.99
N SER A 138 -21.45 1.88 -3.46
CA SER A 138 -21.74 1.80 -4.89
C SER A 138 -21.68 3.17 -5.57
N ALA A 139 -21.50 3.21 -6.89
CA ALA A 139 -21.54 4.46 -7.66
C ALA A 139 -22.83 5.27 -7.41
N ALA A 140 -23.99 4.59 -7.28
CA ALA A 140 -25.26 5.26 -7.01
C ALA A 140 -25.30 5.86 -5.60
N ALA A 141 -24.85 5.12 -4.59
CA ALA A 141 -24.77 5.61 -3.20
C ALA A 141 -23.74 6.75 -3.07
N PHE A 142 -22.63 6.66 -3.78
CA PHE A 142 -21.60 7.71 -3.84
C PHE A 142 -22.15 9.00 -4.48
N SER A 143 -22.87 8.90 -5.59
CA SER A 143 -23.53 10.07 -6.19
C SER A 143 -24.56 10.69 -5.24
N LYS A 144 -25.37 9.86 -4.58
CA LYS A 144 -26.35 10.33 -3.60
C LYS A 144 -25.69 11.06 -2.42
N LEU A 145 -24.59 10.53 -1.88
CA LEU A 145 -23.82 11.21 -0.83
C LEU A 145 -23.32 12.59 -1.28
N ARG A 146 -22.90 12.74 -2.54
CA ARG A 146 -22.44 14.02 -3.09
C ARG A 146 -23.58 15.02 -3.27
N GLU A 147 -24.76 14.54 -3.65
CA GLU A 147 -25.97 15.36 -3.84
C GLU A 147 -26.56 15.83 -2.50
N ASP A 148 -26.66 14.92 -1.53
CA ASP A 148 -27.35 15.16 -0.26
C ASP A 148 -26.43 15.82 0.80
N HIS A 149 -25.11 15.60 0.74
CA HIS A 149 -24.15 16.05 1.76
C HIS A 149 -22.99 16.85 1.13
N ARG A 150 -23.09 18.17 1.11
CA ARG A 150 -22.07 19.05 0.51
C ARG A 150 -20.70 18.91 1.18
N GLU A 151 -20.66 18.60 2.47
CA GLU A 151 -19.43 18.32 3.22
C GLU A 151 -18.69 17.07 2.71
N PHE A 152 -19.40 16.11 2.09
CA PHE A 152 -18.78 14.92 1.52
C PHE A 152 -17.87 15.26 0.34
N GLU A 153 -18.30 16.18 -0.54
CA GLU A 153 -17.48 16.70 -1.62
C GLU A 153 -16.22 17.40 -1.10
N ASN A 154 -16.38 18.24 -0.07
CA ASN A 154 -15.24 18.90 0.57
C ASN A 154 -14.27 17.88 1.18
N ALA A 155 -14.78 16.82 1.82
CA ALA A 155 -13.96 15.75 2.36
C ALA A 155 -13.20 14.97 1.27
N LEU A 156 -13.82 14.74 0.10
CA LEU A 156 -13.14 14.16 -1.06
C LEU A 156 -12.03 15.07 -1.57
N LEU A 157 -12.27 16.39 -1.67
CA LEU A 157 -11.25 17.35 -2.07
C LEU A 157 -10.06 17.35 -1.10
N GLN A 158 -10.33 17.33 0.21
CA GLN A 158 -9.27 17.22 1.23
C GLN A 158 -8.49 15.92 1.08
N LEU A 159 -9.18 14.79 0.91
CA LEU A 159 -8.55 13.49 0.69
C LEU A 159 -7.62 13.50 -0.52
N PHE A 160 -8.06 14.01 -1.66
CA PHE A 160 -7.24 14.07 -2.87
C PHE A 160 -6.09 15.07 -2.76
N ALA A 161 -6.30 16.24 -2.13
CA ALA A 161 -5.23 17.20 -1.89
C ALA A 161 -4.11 16.59 -1.05
N ARG A 162 -4.45 15.87 0.03
CA ARG A 162 -3.51 15.14 0.87
C ARG A 162 -2.76 14.04 0.10
N ARG A 163 -3.45 13.31 -0.78
CA ARG A 163 -2.83 12.30 -1.65
C ARG A 163 -1.87 12.92 -2.66
N ILE A 164 -2.24 14.04 -3.29
CA ILE A 164 -1.37 14.74 -4.24
C ILE A 164 -0.11 15.23 -3.54
N GLN A 165 -0.23 15.84 -2.36
CA GLN A 165 0.94 16.28 -1.56
C GLN A 165 1.85 15.09 -1.23
N THR A 166 1.27 13.98 -0.78
CA THR A 166 2.01 12.73 -0.50
C THR A 166 2.76 12.23 -1.72
N LEU A 167 2.09 12.09 -2.86
CA LEU A 167 2.68 11.58 -4.09
C LEU A 167 3.78 12.52 -4.61
N SER A 168 3.57 13.84 -4.53
CA SER A 168 4.60 14.83 -4.88
C SER A 168 5.84 14.70 -4.01
N MET A 169 5.68 14.53 -2.70
CA MET A 169 6.80 14.27 -1.78
C MET A 169 7.52 12.97 -2.12
N GLN A 170 6.79 11.90 -2.42
CA GLN A 170 7.37 10.61 -2.82
C GLN A 170 8.14 10.70 -4.13
N VAL A 171 7.61 11.41 -5.14
CA VAL A 171 8.30 11.63 -6.42
C VAL A 171 9.54 12.51 -6.24
N GLY A 172 9.45 13.56 -5.43
CA GLY A 172 10.59 14.42 -5.08
C GLY A 172 11.68 13.63 -4.38
N ALA A 173 11.31 12.87 -3.35
CA ALA A 173 12.21 11.97 -2.63
C ALA A 173 12.88 10.97 -3.56
N ALA A 174 12.13 10.27 -4.42
CA ALA A 174 12.70 9.29 -5.35
C ALA A 174 13.68 9.91 -6.37
N ARG A 175 13.57 11.21 -6.67
CA ARG A 175 14.46 11.92 -7.59
C ARG A 175 15.70 12.53 -6.93
N LEU A 176 15.57 13.00 -5.69
CA LEU A 176 16.65 13.65 -4.95
C LEU A 176 17.48 12.63 -4.15
N ALA A 177 16.82 11.60 -3.62
CA ALA A 177 17.44 10.60 -2.77
C ALA A 177 18.24 9.58 -3.60
N SER A 178 19.47 9.33 -3.17
CA SER A 178 20.24 8.19 -3.66
C SER A 178 19.50 6.87 -3.37
N LEU A 179 19.75 5.81 -4.15
CA LEU A 179 19.11 4.51 -3.89
C LEU A 179 19.37 3.98 -2.46
N PRO A 180 20.60 4.12 -1.89
CA PRO A 180 20.84 3.90 -0.46
C PRO A 180 19.88 4.68 0.46
N SER A 181 19.75 5.99 0.27
CA SER A 181 18.86 6.85 1.06
C SER A 181 17.39 6.43 0.95
N GLN A 182 16.93 6.03 -0.23
CA GLN A 182 15.58 5.49 -0.42
C GLN A 182 15.36 4.20 0.38
N ILE A 183 16.35 3.31 0.40
CA ILE A 183 16.28 2.06 1.16
C ILE A 183 16.34 2.34 2.66
N ALA A 184 17.20 3.26 3.12
CA ALA A 184 17.28 3.66 4.52
C ALA A 184 15.94 4.23 5.00
N LEU A 185 15.33 5.15 4.23
CA LEU A 185 14.00 5.68 4.52
C LEU A 185 12.96 4.56 4.64
N ARG A 186 12.92 3.62 3.69
CA ARG A 186 11.99 2.48 3.77
C ARG A 186 12.25 1.60 4.99
N LEU A 187 13.49 1.35 5.36
CA LEU A 187 13.80 0.57 6.57
C LEU A 187 13.32 1.30 7.83
N LEU A 188 13.52 2.61 7.92
CA LEU A 188 13.04 3.43 9.04
C LEU A 188 11.51 3.43 9.14
N GLU A 189 10.82 3.52 8.01
CA GLU A 189 9.36 3.49 7.96
C GLU A 189 8.79 2.12 8.39
N LEU A 190 9.47 1.02 8.05
CA LEU A 190 9.02 -0.35 8.35
C LEU A 190 9.49 -0.87 9.71
N ALA A 191 10.37 -0.12 10.38
CA ALA A 191 11.02 -0.52 11.61
C ALA A 191 10.04 -0.52 12.78
N LYS A 192 9.98 -1.63 13.52
CA LYS A 192 9.19 -1.77 14.75
C LYS A 192 10.03 -2.39 15.86
N ARG A 193 9.75 -1.98 17.09
CA ARG A 193 10.34 -2.63 18.26
C ARG A 193 9.74 -4.02 18.41
N ASP A 194 10.58 -5.04 18.48
CA ASP A 194 10.17 -6.41 18.80
C ASP A 194 9.91 -6.57 20.31
N SER A 195 9.52 -7.77 20.74
CA SER A 195 9.26 -8.08 22.17
C SER A 195 10.49 -7.94 23.07
N THR A 196 11.69 -7.85 22.48
CA THR A 196 12.95 -7.65 23.19
C THR A 196 13.41 -6.18 23.17
N GLY A 197 12.62 -5.30 22.53
CA GLY A 197 12.91 -3.87 22.40
C GLY A 197 13.81 -3.50 21.22
N ARG A 198 14.31 -4.48 20.45
CA ARG A 198 15.16 -4.24 19.27
C ARG A 198 14.35 -3.68 18.12
N LEU A 199 14.95 -2.76 17.38
CA LEU A 199 14.31 -2.15 16.21
C LEU A 199 14.52 -3.06 15.00
N THR A 200 13.45 -3.71 14.54
CA THR A 200 13.52 -4.73 13.48
C THR A 200 12.53 -4.46 12.36
N VAL A 201 12.90 -4.86 11.15
CA VAL A 201 12.10 -4.80 9.94
C VAL A 201 11.88 -6.23 9.46
N LYS A 202 10.62 -6.63 9.26
CA LYS A 202 10.27 -7.95 8.72
C LYS A 202 9.83 -7.80 7.27
N VAL A 203 10.82 -7.84 6.37
CA VAL A 203 10.61 -7.70 4.93
C VAL A 203 11.64 -8.54 4.19
N THR A 204 11.24 -9.16 3.09
CA THR A 204 12.16 -9.87 2.20
C THR A 204 12.88 -8.89 1.27
N HIS A 205 14.06 -9.28 0.78
CA HIS A 205 14.77 -8.48 -0.24
C HIS A 205 13.95 -8.29 -1.52
N ALA A 206 13.10 -9.26 -1.85
CA ALA A 206 12.21 -9.21 -3.02
C ALA A 206 11.15 -8.12 -2.85
N GLU A 207 10.59 -8.01 -1.65
CA GLU A 207 9.60 -7.01 -1.33
C GLU A 207 10.20 -5.61 -1.31
N LEU A 208 11.36 -5.42 -0.67
CA LEU A 208 12.07 -4.14 -0.74
C LEU A 208 12.42 -3.73 -2.17
N ALA A 209 12.88 -4.68 -2.98
CA ALA A 209 13.16 -4.44 -4.40
C ALA A 209 11.92 -3.93 -5.17
N MET A 210 10.73 -4.46 -4.86
CA MET A 210 9.46 -3.98 -5.44
C MET A 210 9.09 -2.57 -4.98
N PHE A 211 9.43 -2.19 -3.74
CA PHE A 211 9.10 -0.86 -3.19
C PHE A 211 9.97 0.27 -3.75
N VAL A 212 11.25 0.02 -3.97
CA VAL A 212 12.18 1.01 -4.55
C VAL A 212 12.38 0.84 -6.06
N SER A 213 11.62 -0.08 -6.69
CA SER A 213 11.66 -0.36 -8.13
C SER A 213 13.07 -0.70 -8.67
N VAL A 214 13.84 -1.49 -7.93
CA VAL A 214 15.18 -1.95 -8.34
C VAL A 214 15.31 -3.46 -8.36
N SER A 215 16.40 -3.98 -8.92
CA SER A 215 16.68 -5.41 -8.89
C SER A 215 17.07 -5.88 -7.48
N ARG A 216 16.87 -7.17 -7.19
CA ARG A 216 17.36 -7.79 -5.93
C ARG A 216 18.88 -7.65 -5.77
N GLN A 217 19.62 -7.61 -6.88
CA GLN A 217 21.07 -7.42 -6.85
C GLN A 217 21.45 -6.04 -6.31
N SER A 218 20.70 -4.99 -6.69
CA SER A 218 20.91 -3.65 -6.15
C SER A 218 20.65 -3.58 -4.65
N ILE A 219 19.57 -4.22 -4.15
CA ILE A 219 19.29 -4.33 -2.72
C ILE A 219 20.45 -5.01 -1.99
N HIS A 220 20.90 -6.17 -2.49
CA HIS A 220 21.96 -6.93 -1.84
C HIS A 220 23.27 -6.14 -1.73
N ARG A 221 23.64 -5.38 -2.77
CA ARG A 221 24.82 -4.53 -2.77
C ARG A 221 24.74 -3.44 -1.69
N ILE A 222 23.59 -2.80 -1.55
CA ILE A 222 23.39 -1.71 -0.57
C ILE A 222 23.39 -2.26 0.85
N PHE A 223 22.72 -3.40 1.08
CA PHE A 223 22.73 -4.07 2.37
C PHE A 223 24.13 -4.48 2.81
N LYS A 224 24.98 -4.91 1.87
CA LYS A 224 26.38 -5.19 2.18
C LYS A 224 27.12 -3.94 2.67
N SER A 225 26.82 -2.76 2.12
CA SER A 225 27.37 -1.47 2.58
C SER A 225 26.86 -1.14 3.99
N PHE A 226 25.55 -1.16 4.20
CA PHE A 226 24.95 -0.84 5.50
C PHE A 226 25.42 -1.78 6.62
N VAL A 227 25.65 -3.05 6.33
CA VAL A 227 26.24 -4.00 7.29
C VAL A 227 27.70 -3.67 7.58
N ALA A 228 28.50 -3.33 6.55
CA ALA A 228 29.90 -2.95 6.72
C ALA A 228 30.07 -1.65 7.52
N GLU A 229 29.13 -0.73 7.39
CA GLU A 229 29.06 0.54 8.12
C GLU A 229 28.43 0.39 9.52
N GLY A 230 27.92 -0.80 9.86
CA GLY A 230 27.30 -1.05 11.16
C GLY A 230 25.90 -0.44 11.34
N LEU A 231 25.26 -0.01 10.26
CA LEU A 231 23.90 0.57 10.29
C LEU A 231 22.84 -0.49 10.57
N ILE A 232 23.00 -1.69 9.98
CA ILE A 232 22.04 -2.80 10.11
C ILE A 232 22.74 -4.15 10.34
N ALA A 233 22.00 -5.11 10.89
CA ALA A 233 22.32 -6.54 10.85
C ALA A 233 21.25 -7.31 10.08
N LEU A 234 21.69 -8.29 9.29
CA LEU A 234 20.80 -9.17 8.54
C LEU A 234 20.58 -10.48 9.32
N HIS A 235 19.33 -10.84 9.55
CA HIS A 235 18.90 -12.09 10.15
C HIS A 235 18.00 -12.86 9.18
N TYR A 236 17.71 -14.12 9.48
CA TYR A 236 16.79 -14.90 8.63
C TYR A 236 15.37 -14.33 8.68
N GLY A 237 14.93 -13.72 7.57
CA GLY A 237 13.60 -13.13 7.43
C GLY A 237 13.39 -11.79 8.17
N SER A 238 14.44 -11.20 8.72
CA SER A 238 14.36 -9.90 9.39
C SER A 238 15.67 -9.10 9.30
N ILE A 239 15.55 -7.78 9.36
CA ILE A 239 16.66 -6.83 9.37
C ILE A 239 16.60 -6.11 10.71
N GLU A 240 17.71 -6.05 11.44
CA GLU A 240 17.83 -5.28 12.67
C GLU A 240 18.52 -3.95 12.37
N VAL A 241 17.97 -2.87 12.88
CA VAL A 241 18.59 -1.53 12.83
C VAL A 241 19.49 -1.40 14.05
N LEU A 242 20.80 -1.32 13.81
CA LEU A 242 21.83 -1.22 14.86
C LEU A 242 22.09 0.24 15.23
N ASP A 243 22.15 1.12 14.23
CA ASP A 243 22.35 2.56 14.40
C ASP A 243 21.17 3.33 13.79
N LEU A 244 20.25 3.75 14.64
CA LEU A 244 19.08 4.53 14.24
C LEU A 244 19.46 5.92 13.71
N GLU A 245 20.45 6.57 14.32
CA GLU A 245 20.82 7.94 13.94
C GLU A 245 21.67 7.93 12.67
N GLY A 246 22.58 6.97 12.51
CA GLY A 246 23.29 6.74 11.25
C GLY A 246 22.34 6.41 10.10
N LEU A 247 21.34 5.56 10.34
CA LEU A 247 20.35 5.23 9.31
C LEU A 247 19.42 6.41 8.97
N LYS A 248 19.09 7.28 9.94
CA LYS A 248 18.40 8.54 9.68
C LYS A 248 19.24 9.49 8.84
N ALA A 249 20.52 9.63 9.15
CA ALA A 249 21.44 10.47 8.37
C ALA A 249 21.56 9.97 6.93
N GLU A 250 21.63 8.65 6.72
CA GLU A 250 21.63 8.05 5.37
C GLU A 250 20.31 8.32 4.62
N ALA A 251 19.19 8.34 5.35
CA ALA A 251 17.87 8.68 4.82
C ALA A 251 17.63 10.19 4.65
N ASP A 252 18.50 11.03 5.19
CA ASP A 252 18.38 12.49 5.13
C ASP A 252 19.04 12.98 3.83
N PHE A 253 18.21 13.34 2.86
CA PHE A 253 18.64 13.81 1.53
C PHE A 253 18.18 15.25 1.25
N LEU A 254 17.79 15.99 2.29
CA LEU A 254 17.41 17.40 2.29
C LEU A 254 18.26 18.17 3.31
#